data_AF-A0A0M0SWZ5-F1
#
_entry.id   AF-A0A0M0SWZ5-F1
#
_cell.length_a   1.000
_cell.length_b   1.000
_cell.length_c   1.000
_cell.angle_alpha   90.00
_cell.angle_beta   90.00
_cell.angle_gamma   90.00
#
_symmetry.space_group_name_H-M   'P 1'
#
loop_
_entity.id
_entity.type
_entity.pdbx_description
1 polymer ?
#
loop_
_entity_poly.entity_id
_entity_poly.type
_entity_poly.pdbx_seq_one_letter_code
_entity_poly.pdbx_strand_id
1 'polypeptide(L)'
;MSALTFLASSRPFYIPDDLPQLFVHEIEPLEYVPLKRDRFTMPYLYTIEGADQWEFMIYLQRYMEEGDVFELLYIENQNDSMHDHLPSVPLVEPIKINIRQRTYQTIHGMFQLSANDWMQELYHRSYVTAFGVTTIVNY
;
A
#
# COMPACT_ATOMS: atom_id res chain seq x y z
N MET A 1 0.77 -15.16 -14.50
CA MET A 1 0.28 -15.05 -13.12
C MET A 1 0.09 -13.57 -12.85
N SER A 2 -1.14 -13.08 -12.67
CA SER A 2 -1.38 -11.67 -12.32
C SER A 2 -1.33 -11.55 -10.80
N ALA A 3 -0.49 -10.64 -10.31
CA ALA A 3 -0.51 -10.20 -8.93
C ALA A 3 -1.24 -8.85 -8.87
N LEU A 4 -1.90 -8.56 -7.75
CA LEU A 4 -2.71 -7.36 -7.62
C LEU A 4 -2.35 -6.63 -6.32
N THR A 5 -2.15 -5.32 -6.42
CA THR A 5 -1.98 -4.45 -5.25
C THR A 5 -3.21 -3.58 -5.10
N PHE A 6 -3.82 -3.65 -3.93
CA PHE A 6 -4.89 -2.76 -3.51
C PHE A 6 -4.29 -1.55 -2.80
N LEU A 7 -4.86 -0.39 -3.05
CA LEU A 7 -4.56 0.87 -2.40
C LEU A 7 -5.84 1.48 -1.87
N ALA A 8 -5.94 1.63 -0.55
CA ALA A 8 -6.96 2.45 0.07
C ALA A 8 -6.37 3.80 0.50
N SER A 9 -7.15 4.87 0.39
CA SER A 9 -6.71 6.24 0.67
C SER A 9 -7.73 7.05 1.47
N SER A 10 -7.23 7.91 2.35
CA SER A 10 -8.00 8.89 3.12
C SER A 10 -8.75 9.90 2.25
N ARG A 11 -8.30 10.13 1.01
CA ARG A 11 -8.90 11.07 0.05
C ARG A 11 -8.92 10.48 -1.36
N PRO A 12 -9.65 11.07 -2.32
CA PRO A 12 -9.60 10.60 -3.70
C PRO A 12 -8.16 10.58 -4.21
N PHE A 13 -7.73 9.44 -4.74
CA PHE A 13 -6.38 9.26 -5.23
C PHE A 13 -6.26 9.80 -6.66
N TYR A 14 -5.21 10.58 -6.91
CA TYR A 14 -4.90 11.15 -8.22
C TYR A 14 -3.44 10.84 -8.55
N ILE A 15 -3.17 10.39 -9.77
CA ILE A 15 -1.81 10.20 -10.29
C ILE A 15 -1.43 11.41 -11.15
N PRO A 16 -0.39 12.16 -10.76
CA PRO A 16 0.22 13.20 -11.57
C PRO A 16 0.78 12.67 -12.90
N ASP A 17 0.65 13.47 -13.97
CA ASP A 17 1.13 13.12 -15.31
C ASP A 17 2.67 12.89 -15.38
N ASP A 18 3.42 13.38 -14.39
CA ASP A 18 4.88 13.22 -14.31
C ASP A 18 5.33 11.86 -13.73
N LEU A 19 4.40 10.96 -13.40
CA LEU A 19 4.66 9.62 -12.86
C LEU A 19 4.09 8.51 -13.77
N PRO A 20 4.68 8.31 -14.98
CA PRO A 20 4.09 7.46 -16.03
C PRO A 20 4.10 5.96 -15.73
N GLN A 21 4.79 5.52 -14.67
CA GLN A 21 4.84 4.11 -14.26
C GLN A 21 3.85 3.77 -13.14
N LEU A 22 3.06 4.75 -12.69
CA LEU A 22 1.97 4.51 -11.75
C LEU A 22 0.65 4.49 -12.51
N PHE A 23 -0.14 3.45 -12.29
CA PHE A 23 -1.49 3.35 -12.82
C PHE A 23 -2.43 3.00 -11.68
N VAL A 24 -3.60 3.65 -11.64
CA VAL A 24 -4.68 3.27 -10.73
C VAL A 24 -5.96 3.03 -11.48
N HIS A 25 -6.69 2.02 -11.03
CA HIS A 25 -8.03 1.73 -11.52
C HIS A 25 -8.98 1.71 -10.33
N GLU A 26 -10.13 2.38 -10.48
CA GLU A 26 -11.22 2.23 -9.52
C GLU A 26 -11.67 0.78 -9.53
N ILE A 27 -11.90 0.22 -8.34
CA ILE A 27 -12.25 -1.19 -8.27
C ILE A 27 -13.74 -1.36 -8.50
N GLU A 28 -14.10 -2.14 -9.52
CA GLU A 28 -15.51 -2.46 -9.75
C GLU A 28 -16.11 -3.17 -8.51
N PRO A 29 -17.35 -2.82 -8.12
CA PRO A 29 -17.97 -3.32 -6.89
C PRO A 29 -18.32 -4.80 -6.87
N LEU A 30 -17.98 -5.62 -7.87
CA LEU A 30 -18.47 -7.01 -7.94
C LEU A 30 -17.39 -8.06 -7.69
N GLU A 31 -16.12 -7.80 -8.00
CA GLU A 31 -15.09 -8.85 -7.99
C GLU A 31 -14.40 -9.06 -6.63
N TYR A 32 -14.49 -8.11 -5.69
CA TYR A 32 -13.61 -8.12 -4.51
C TYR A 32 -14.25 -7.63 -3.18
N VAL A 33 -15.55 -7.33 -3.15
CA VAL A 33 -16.25 -6.68 -2.00
C VAL A 33 -15.97 -7.30 -0.63
N PRO A 34 -15.96 -8.64 -0.45
CA PRO A 34 -15.78 -9.24 0.87
C PRO A 34 -14.36 -9.05 1.42
N LEU A 35 -13.35 -8.99 0.54
CA LEU A 35 -11.94 -8.80 0.92
C LEU A 35 -11.63 -7.36 1.34
N LYS A 36 -12.41 -6.42 0.79
CA LYS A 36 -12.16 -4.98 0.84
C LYS A 36 -12.59 -4.32 2.15
N ARG A 37 -13.78 -4.65 2.67
CA ARG A 37 -14.40 -3.84 3.74
C ARG A 37 -13.80 -4.05 5.12
N ASP A 38 -13.33 -5.26 5.42
CA ASP A 38 -12.88 -5.58 6.78
C ASP A 38 -11.38 -5.39 6.98
N ARG A 39 -10.61 -5.16 5.90
CA ARG A 39 -9.14 -5.04 5.94
C ARG A 39 -8.64 -3.61 5.83
N PHE A 40 -9.40 -2.73 5.18
CA PHE A 40 -9.04 -1.33 5.01
C PHE A 40 -9.87 -0.47 5.95
N THR A 41 -9.25 0.58 6.50
CA THR A 41 -9.92 1.61 7.28
C THR A 41 -10.22 2.85 6.44
N MET A 42 -9.58 2.98 5.27
CA MET A 42 -9.73 4.12 4.37
C MET A 42 -10.87 3.93 3.34
N PRO A 43 -11.61 5.01 2.99
CA PRO A 43 -12.85 4.89 2.21
C PRO A 43 -12.66 4.82 0.69
N TYR A 44 -11.60 5.42 0.14
CA TYR A 44 -11.34 5.42 -1.30
C TYR A 44 -10.45 4.24 -1.65
N LEU A 45 -10.84 3.42 -2.62
CA LEU A 45 -10.18 2.16 -2.90
C LEU A 45 -9.90 1.98 -4.38
N TYR A 46 -8.67 1.58 -4.69
CA TYR A 46 -8.13 1.44 -6.04
C TYR A 46 -7.31 0.16 -6.14
N THR A 47 -7.18 -0.37 -7.35
CA THR A 47 -6.03 -1.21 -7.68
C THR A 47 -4.92 -0.30 -8.18
N ILE A 48 -3.68 -0.58 -7.78
CA ILE A 48 -2.51 0.19 -8.18
C ILE A 48 -1.49 -0.73 -8.83
N GLU A 49 -0.99 -0.32 -10.00
CA GLU A 49 0.19 -0.88 -10.63
C GLU A 49 1.36 0.08 -10.39
N GLY A 50 2.52 -0.48 -10.02
CA GLY A 50 3.73 0.29 -9.76
C GLY A 50 3.92 0.74 -8.30
N ALA A 51 3.11 0.25 -7.36
CA ALA A 51 3.26 0.57 -5.93
C ALA A 51 4.58 0.08 -5.30
N ASP A 52 5.31 -0.81 -5.98
CA ASP A 52 6.65 -1.28 -5.63
C ASP A 52 7.77 -0.53 -6.39
N GLN A 53 7.42 0.43 -7.25
CA GLN A 53 8.36 1.17 -8.09
C GLN A 53 8.83 2.47 -7.43
N TRP A 54 9.93 3.02 -7.95
CA TRP A 54 10.51 4.27 -7.46
C TRP A 54 9.56 5.46 -7.59
N GLU A 55 8.73 5.48 -8.62
CA GLU A 55 7.70 6.49 -8.85
C GLU A 55 6.71 6.58 -7.68
N PHE A 56 6.40 5.45 -7.04
CA PHE A 56 5.56 5.47 -5.85
C PHE A 56 6.28 6.14 -4.66
N MET A 57 7.60 5.98 -4.53
CA MET A 57 8.38 6.72 -3.52
C MET A 57 8.35 8.24 -3.78
N ILE A 58 8.49 8.63 -5.05
CA ILE A 58 8.33 10.03 -5.46
C ILE A 58 6.93 10.51 -5.11
N TYR A 59 5.90 9.68 -5.34
CA TYR A 59 4.53 9.98 -4.99
C TYR A 59 4.38 10.30 -3.49
N LEU A 60 4.80 9.37 -2.64
CA LEU A 60 4.72 9.50 -1.18
C LEU A 60 5.41 10.78 -0.70
N GLN A 61 6.59 11.10 -1.26
CA GLN A 61 7.34 12.28 -0.84
C GLN A 61 6.69 13.60 -1.26
N ARG A 62 6.20 13.67 -2.50
CA ARG A 62 5.80 14.96 -3.12
C ARG A 62 4.33 15.28 -2.98
N TYR A 63 3.48 14.26 -2.91
CA TYR A 63 2.04 14.43 -3.09
C TYR A 63 1.21 14.02 -1.87
N MET A 64 1.77 13.26 -0.91
CA MET A 64 1.09 13.09 0.37
C MET A 64 1.07 14.40 1.16
N GLU A 65 -0.11 14.83 1.55
CA GLU A 65 -0.34 16.00 2.39
C GLU A 65 -0.39 15.63 3.87
N GLU A 66 -0.22 16.61 4.75
CA GLU A 66 -0.34 16.37 6.19
C GLU A 66 -1.75 15.84 6.53
N GLY A 67 -1.80 14.71 7.23
CA GLY A 67 -3.03 13.99 7.54
C GLY A 67 -3.38 12.86 6.56
N ASP A 68 -2.69 12.74 5.42
CA ASP A 68 -2.94 11.66 4.47
C ASP A 68 -2.58 10.28 5.02
N VAL A 69 -3.40 9.30 4.66
CA VAL A 69 -3.22 7.88 4.99
C VAL A 69 -3.43 7.06 3.73
N PHE A 70 -2.48 6.17 3.45
CA PHE A 70 -2.60 5.11 2.48
C PHE A 70 -2.50 3.75 3.15
N GLU A 71 -3.25 2.78 2.64
CA GLU A 71 -3.19 1.39 3.06
C GLU A 71 -2.96 0.53 1.82
N LEU A 72 -1.89 -0.27 1.84
CA LEU A 72 -1.53 -1.17 0.76
C LEU A 72 -1.76 -2.61 1.18
N LEU A 73 -2.32 -3.41 0.27
CA LEU A 73 -2.41 -4.86 0.41
C LEU A 73 -2.05 -5.50 -0.91
N TYR A 74 -1.07 -6.40 -0.89
CA TYR A 74 -0.70 -7.18 -2.06
C TYR A 74 -1.26 -8.59 -1.97
N ILE A 75 -1.73 -9.09 -3.11
CA ILE A 75 -2.25 -10.45 -3.26
C ILE A 75 -1.50 -11.13 -4.40
N GLU A 76 -0.69 -12.13 -4.02
CA GLU A 76 0.01 -13.02 -4.93
C GLU A 76 -0.98 -14.03 -5.54
N ASN A 77 -0.99 -14.11 -6.89
CA ASN A 77 -1.63 -15.17 -7.68
C ASN A 77 -3.19 -15.21 -7.69
N GLN A 78 -3.80 -14.61 -8.71
CA GLN A 78 -5.24 -14.68 -9.03
C GLN A 78 -5.67 -16.03 -9.68
N ASN A 79 -5.19 -17.19 -9.20
CA ASN A 79 -5.73 -18.45 -9.71
C ASN A 79 -7.19 -18.58 -9.24
N ASP A 80 -8.11 -18.98 -10.13
CA ASP A 80 -9.58 -19.00 -9.97
C ASP A 80 -10.10 -19.51 -8.61
N SER A 81 -9.33 -20.37 -7.92
CA SER A 81 -9.61 -20.91 -6.59
C SER A 81 -9.48 -19.92 -5.41
N MET A 82 -8.97 -18.71 -5.62
CA MET A 82 -8.86 -17.66 -4.58
C MET A 82 -10.17 -16.91 -4.34
N HIS A 83 -11.16 -17.03 -5.23
CA HIS A 83 -12.47 -16.37 -5.06
C HIS A 83 -13.19 -16.79 -3.76
N ASP A 84 -12.96 -18.03 -3.30
CA ASP A 84 -13.63 -18.59 -2.11
C ASP A 84 -12.72 -18.73 -0.89
N HIS A 85 -11.40 -18.61 -1.07
CA HIS A 85 -10.42 -18.91 -0.03
C HIS A 85 -9.27 -17.91 -0.08
N LEU A 86 -9.41 -16.76 0.59
CA LEU A 86 -8.21 -16.17 1.18
C LEU A 86 -7.51 -17.29 1.97
N PRO A 87 -6.17 -17.37 1.93
CA PRO A 87 -5.50 -18.29 2.81
C PRO A 87 -5.98 -17.99 4.23
N SER A 88 -6.44 -19.01 4.96
CA SER A 88 -6.63 -18.97 6.42
C SER A 88 -5.31 -18.75 7.17
N VAL A 89 -4.22 -18.54 6.42
CA VAL A 89 -2.92 -18.07 6.86
C VAL A 89 -3.12 -16.76 7.64
N PRO A 90 -2.51 -16.65 8.82
CA PRO A 90 -2.60 -15.42 9.61
C PRO A 90 -2.19 -14.23 8.74
N LEU A 91 -2.90 -13.10 8.91
CA LEU A 91 -2.49 -11.83 8.33
C LEU A 91 -0.98 -11.67 8.52
N VAL A 92 -0.26 -11.45 7.42
CA VAL A 92 1.14 -11.06 7.51
C VAL A 92 1.22 -9.77 8.30
N GLU A 93 2.29 -9.67 9.07
CA GLU A 93 2.50 -8.66 10.10
C GLU A 93 2.30 -7.25 9.53
N PRO A 94 1.43 -6.43 10.14
CA PRO A 94 1.15 -5.09 9.63
C PRO A 94 2.41 -4.23 9.71
N ILE A 95 2.66 -3.47 8.64
CA ILE A 95 3.73 -2.48 8.59
C ILE A 95 3.09 -1.10 8.76
N LYS A 96 3.68 -0.27 9.61
CA LYS A 96 3.30 1.14 9.72
C LYS A 96 4.48 2.03 9.38
N ILE A 97 4.30 2.91 8.40
CA ILE A 97 5.30 3.87 7.96
C ILE A 97 4.76 5.27 8.23
N ASN A 98 5.52 6.09 8.96
CA ASN A 98 5.25 7.53 9.03
C ASN A 98 6.32 8.26 8.23
N ILE A 99 5.95 8.88 7.11
CA ILE A 99 6.91 9.56 6.23
C ILE A 99 7.43 10.87 6.85
N ARG A 100 6.61 11.56 7.66
CA ARG A 100 6.99 12.81 8.32
C ARG A 100 7.98 12.56 9.44
N GLN A 101 7.63 11.61 10.31
CA GLN A 101 8.46 11.19 11.43
C GLN A 101 9.60 10.26 10.99
N ARG A 102 9.59 9.80 9.74
CA ARG A 102 10.58 8.88 9.17
C ARG A 102 10.70 7.60 10.00
N THR A 103 9.57 7.03 10.40
CA THR A 103 9.55 5.79 11.17
C THR A 103 8.99 4.64 10.34
N TYR A 104 9.58 3.47 10.54
CA TYR A 104 9.15 2.20 9.99
C TYR A 104 8.92 1.24 11.15
N GLN A 105 7.69 0.78 11.32
CA GLN A 105 7.28 -0.04 12.45
C GLN A 105 6.74 -1.38 11.97
N THR A 106 7.21 -2.45 12.59
CA THR A 106 6.71 -3.82 12.44
C THR A 106 6.45 -4.41 13.82
N ILE A 107 6.05 -5.68 13.89
CA ILE A 107 5.95 -6.38 15.18
C ILE A 107 7.31 -6.55 15.89
N HIS A 108 8.42 -6.45 15.15
CA HIS A 108 9.77 -6.60 15.68
C HIS A 108 10.29 -5.31 16.31
N GLY A 109 9.59 -4.20 16.14
CA GLY A 109 9.93 -2.91 16.74
C GLY A 109 9.74 -1.74 15.78
N MET A 110 10.17 -0.58 16.25
CA MET A 110 10.16 0.67 15.50
C MET A 110 11.59 1.05 15.12
N PHE A 111 11.79 1.38 13.85
CA PHE A 111 13.06 1.78 13.27
C PHE A 111 12.95 3.22 12.75
N GLN A 112 13.98 4.02 13.02
CA GLN A 112 14.10 5.36 12.46
C GLN A 112 14.79 5.27 11.10
N LEU A 113 14.14 5.73 10.04
CA LEU A 113 14.69 5.85 8.70
C LEU A 113 15.69 7.01 8.63
N SER A 114 16.69 6.86 7.76
CA SER A 114 17.74 7.86 7.50
C SER A 114 17.16 9.23 7.18
N ALA A 115 17.67 10.27 7.85
CA ALA A 115 17.21 11.63 7.60
C ALA A 115 17.43 12.10 6.15
N ASN A 116 18.53 11.66 5.53
CA ASN A 116 18.96 12.09 4.21
C ASN A 116 18.48 11.15 3.09
N ASP A 117 18.26 9.87 3.39
CA ASP A 117 18.04 8.82 2.39
C ASP A 117 16.82 7.95 2.68
N TRP A 118 15.86 8.42 3.48
CA TRP A 118 14.70 7.61 3.90
C TRP A 118 13.96 6.95 2.74
N MET A 119 13.86 7.59 1.58
CA MET A 119 13.21 7.02 0.40
C MET A 119 13.96 5.81 -0.15
N GLN A 120 15.30 5.91 -0.26
CA GLN A 120 16.14 4.80 -0.71
C GLN A 120 16.10 3.65 0.30
N GLU A 121 16.17 3.99 1.59
CA GLU A 121 16.05 2.98 2.65
C GLU A 121 14.68 2.29 2.63
N LEU A 122 13.60 3.05 2.46
CA LEU A 122 12.26 2.50 2.37
C LEU A 122 12.06 1.65 1.11
N TYR A 123 12.56 2.11 -0.04
CA TYR A 123 12.51 1.38 -1.31
C TYR A 123 13.21 0.02 -1.25
N HIS A 124 14.31 -0.08 -0.50
CA HIS A 124 15.02 -1.33 -0.27
C HIS A 124 14.41 -2.20 0.85
N ARG A 125 13.49 -1.66 1.65
CA ARG A 125 12.71 -2.43 2.63
C ARG A 125 11.45 -2.98 1.94
N SER A 126 11.05 -4.20 2.27
CA SER A 126 9.77 -4.72 1.81
C SER A 126 8.64 -4.00 2.56
N TYR A 127 7.86 -3.16 1.86
CA TYR A 127 6.66 -2.51 2.40
C TYR A 127 5.38 -2.91 1.64
N VAL A 128 5.50 -3.66 0.55
CA VAL A 128 4.38 -4.32 -0.13
C VAL A 128 4.33 -5.75 0.38
N THR A 129 3.36 -6.07 1.24
CA THR A 129 3.28 -7.38 1.90
C THR A 129 2.11 -8.18 1.38
N ALA A 130 2.36 -9.47 1.08
CA ALA A 130 1.31 -10.40 0.76
C ALA A 130 0.42 -10.60 1.99
N PHE A 131 -0.89 -10.41 1.89
CA PHE A 131 -1.87 -10.67 2.95
C PHE A 131 -1.75 -9.82 4.24
N GLY A 132 -0.80 -8.88 4.32
CA GLY A 132 -0.65 -7.88 5.38
C GLY A 132 -1.01 -6.48 4.88
N VAL A 133 -1.54 -5.64 5.77
CA VAL A 133 -1.82 -4.23 5.42
C VAL A 133 -0.63 -3.37 5.83
N THR A 134 -0.08 -2.65 4.87
CA THR A 134 0.91 -1.61 5.13
C THR A 134 0.21 -0.25 5.19
N THR A 135 0.23 0.38 6.35
CA THR A 135 -0.33 1.73 6.54
C THR A 135 0.78 2.77 6.44
N ILE A 136 0.69 3.67 5.46
CA ILE A 136 1.59 4.79 5.25
C ILE A 136 0.86 6.07 5.64
N VAL A 137 1.46 6.86 6.52
CA VAL A 137 0.85 8.08 7.06
C VAL A 137 1.79 9.27 6.95
N ASN A 138 1.21 10.47 6.86
CA ASN A 138 1.95 11.73 6.89
C ASN A 138 1.43 12.66 8.00
N TYR A 139 1.81 12.44 9.26
CA TYR A 139 1.47 13.33 10.38
C TYR A 139 2.58 13.44 11.43
#